data_AF-A0A959YFQ7-F1
#
_entry.id   AF-A0A959YFQ7-F1
#
_cell.length_a   1.000
_cell.length_b   1.000
_cell.length_c   1.000
_cell.angle_alpha   90.00
_cell.angle_beta   90.00
_cell.angle_gamma   90.00
#
_symmetry.space_group_name_H-M   'P 1'
#
loop_
_entity.id
_entity.type
_entity.pdbx_description
1 polymer ?
#
loop_
_entity_poly.entity_id
_entity_poly.type
_entity_poly.pdbx_seq_one_letter_code
_entity_poly.pdbx_strand_id
1 'polypeptide(L)'
;MRSFLFAVSLLPLDAVAQFPIGSTTITFIDATRGGRLIPCEVYYPAVTAGANADVATGSFPVLSFGHGFAMGVGAYANLWQDYVPEGYIMVLPTTEAGLLPPPSHGDFGLDLAFAIGGMQAEGNDPGSLFFEHVSLPAAVMGHSMGGGASLLAAAGSPLVTTVVNYAPAETNPSSIAAASNVNIPVLVIAGSEDCVTPPASNQVPMYNAVPSGCKAYVELTGGGHCNFANSNFNCSFGEFTCGGAGSLGRPAQQALAQQHTLLWLDRFLKDDVQAGADFEALLVAGQGITSGSEFTDCPTVPVQVEPKLLLDGPYDELTDLMADNLRMQGLLPTSEPNTAAGLVHVGSGAGETLDPGLLSVTGPDALVDWVFLELRDAATGTQVLATANGLVQRDGDVVSPEGGPVRFEIDPGNYRLAVRHRNHLGVMTSTAFTLSNDPIVIDLSDPLIAVFGTDARRLRDGKALLWAGNARFDEELKYAGVDNDRDAILQRIGGAVPTAVVSGYWNEDVTLDGLVRYAGVGNDRDRLLQSIGGSVPTAVRVEQLP
;
A
#
# COMPACT_ATOMS: atom_id res chain seq x y z
N MET A 1 -29.58 -25.82 37.12
CA MET A 1 -28.11 -25.71 37.13
C MET A 1 -27.54 -26.58 36.02
N ARG A 2 -27.26 -25.99 34.86
CA ARG A 2 -26.34 -26.53 33.86
C ARG A 2 -25.55 -25.33 33.34
N SER A 3 -24.34 -25.15 33.86
CA SER A 3 -23.40 -24.15 33.33
C SER A 3 -23.01 -24.57 31.93
N PHE A 4 -23.26 -23.71 30.94
CA PHE A 4 -22.57 -23.78 29.67
C PHE A 4 -21.22 -23.08 29.86
N LEU A 5 -20.13 -23.83 29.81
CA LEU A 5 -18.80 -23.26 29.63
C LEU A 5 -18.73 -22.77 28.18
N PHE A 6 -18.57 -21.47 27.99
CA PHE A 6 -18.13 -20.89 26.73
C PHE A 6 -16.65 -21.25 26.53
N ALA A 7 -16.36 -22.11 25.56
CA ALA A 7 -15.01 -22.31 25.06
C ALA A 7 -14.83 -21.38 23.86
N VAL A 8 -14.29 -20.19 24.11
CA VAL A 8 -13.75 -19.34 23.04
C VAL A 8 -12.53 -20.07 22.51
N SER A 9 -12.57 -20.48 21.24
CA SER A 9 -11.38 -20.99 20.56
C SER A 9 -10.44 -19.81 20.32
N LEU A 10 -9.51 -19.60 21.24
CA LEU A 10 -8.37 -18.71 21.02
C LEU A 10 -7.49 -19.34 19.95
N LEU A 11 -7.52 -18.77 18.74
CA LEU A 11 -6.41 -18.93 17.81
C LEU A 11 -5.13 -18.45 18.52
N PRO A 12 -3.99 -19.14 18.38
CA PRO A 12 -2.76 -18.72 19.02
C PRO A 12 -2.30 -17.41 18.38
N LEU A 13 -2.50 -16.27 19.06
CA LEU A 13 -1.75 -15.07 18.76
C LEU A 13 -0.32 -15.31 19.25
N ASP A 14 0.65 -15.27 18.35
CA ASP A 14 2.03 -15.07 18.73
C ASP A 14 2.10 -13.77 19.55
N ALA A 15 2.68 -13.83 20.75
CA ALA A 15 2.77 -12.69 21.64
C ALA A 15 3.77 -11.67 21.08
N VAL A 16 3.28 -10.78 20.23
CA VAL A 16 4.03 -9.59 19.79
C VAL A 16 4.25 -8.69 21.01
N ALA A 17 5.42 -8.08 21.11
CA ALA A 17 5.70 -7.13 22.18
C ALA A 17 4.77 -5.91 22.04
N GLN A 18 3.90 -5.71 23.01
CA GLN A 18 2.96 -4.59 23.05
C GLN A 18 3.66 -3.27 23.39
N PHE A 19 3.31 -2.20 22.67
CA PHE A 19 3.89 -0.88 22.91
C PHE A 19 3.37 -0.25 24.21
N PRO A 20 4.24 0.35 25.04
CA PRO A 20 3.82 1.27 26.10
C PRO A 20 3.01 2.45 25.54
N ILE A 21 2.07 2.97 26.32
CA ILE A 21 1.17 4.06 25.89
C ILE A 21 1.75 5.43 26.29
N GLY A 22 2.10 6.22 25.28
CA GLY A 22 2.35 7.66 25.39
C GLY A 22 1.05 8.46 25.34
N SER A 23 1.08 9.69 25.85
CA SER A 23 -0.05 10.63 25.78
C SER A 23 0.40 12.07 25.59
N THR A 24 -0.34 12.85 24.82
CA THR A 24 -0.13 14.30 24.70
C THR A 24 -1.44 15.00 24.35
N THR A 25 -1.42 16.33 24.28
CA THR A 25 -2.55 17.15 23.83
C THR A 25 -2.09 18.07 22.72
N ILE A 26 -2.83 18.09 21.62
CA ILE A 26 -2.56 18.95 20.46
C ILE A 26 -3.81 19.77 20.16
N THR A 27 -3.65 21.04 19.78
CA THR A 27 -4.75 21.85 19.25
C THR A 27 -4.46 22.18 17.81
N PHE A 28 -5.17 21.51 16.90
CA PHE A 28 -5.09 21.82 15.48
C PHE A 28 -5.92 23.07 15.17
N ILE A 29 -5.46 23.86 14.19
CA ILE A 29 -6.11 25.10 13.79
C ILE A 29 -6.53 25.00 12.32
N ASP A 30 -7.83 24.91 12.08
CA ASP A 30 -8.38 24.86 10.72
C ASP A 30 -8.59 26.27 10.17
N ALA A 31 -7.58 26.76 9.45
CA ALA A 31 -7.62 28.07 8.80
C ALA A 31 -8.74 28.18 7.74
N THR A 32 -9.16 27.07 7.13
CA THR A 32 -10.21 27.06 6.09
C THR A 32 -11.60 27.25 6.68
N ARG A 33 -11.79 26.88 7.95
CA ARG A 33 -13.02 27.09 8.73
C ARG A 33 -12.89 28.26 9.71
N GLY A 34 -12.24 29.34 9.28
CA GLY A 34 -12.16 30.59 10.04
C GLY A 34 -11.25 30.52 11.27
N GLY A 35 -10.25 29.63 11.27
CA GLY A 35 -9.35 29.43 12.41
C GLY A 35 -9.98 28.59 13.52
N ARG A 36 -10.89 27.67 13.17
CA ARG A 36 -11.54 26.78 14.14
C ARG A 36 -10.48 25.99 14.91
N LEU A 37 -10.55 26.04 16.24
CA LEU A 37 -9.67 25.30 17.13
C LEU A 37 -10.22 23.90 17.36
N ILE A 38 -9.37 22.89 17.18
CA ILE A 38 -9.70 21.48 17.34
C ILE A 38 -8.73 20.91 18.39
N PRO A 39 -9.03 21.10 19.69
CA PRO A 39 -8.28 20.45 20.76
C PRO A 39 -8.49 18.94 20.71
N CYS A 40 -7.41 18.19 20.86
CA CYS A 40 -7.37 16.73 20.82
C CYS A 40 -6.56 16.18 22.00
N GLU A 41 -7.01 15.06 22.55
CA GLU A 41 -6.13 14.15 23.30
C GLU A 41 -5.54 13.13 22.33
N VAL A 42 -4.23 12.87 22.43
CA VAL A 42 -3.52 11.95 21.54
C VAL A 42 -2.84 10.88 22.40
N TYR A 43 -3.07 9.61 22.06
CA TYR A 43 -2.43 8.45 22.68
C TYR A 43 -1.69 7.67 21.60
N TYR A 44 -0.46 7.23 21.88
CA TYR A 44 0.43 6.73 20.84
C TYR A 44 1.45 5.69 21.34
N PRO A 45 2.00 4.83 20.46
CA PRO A 45 3.04 3.88 20.82
C PRO A 45 4.29 4.61 21.29
N ALA A 46 4.75 4.37 22.51
CA ALA A 46 5.86 5.09 23.12
C ALA A 46 6.97 4.15 23.59
N VAL A 47 8.20 4.66 23.70
CA VAL A 47 9.34 3.92 24.27
C VAL A 47 9.09 3.57 25.74
N THR A 48 8.43 4.48 26.47
CA THR A 48 7.98 4.29 27.86
C THR A 48 6.61 4.92 28.03
N ALA A 49 5.76 4.35 28.88
CA ALA A 49 4.44 4.92 29.15
C ALA A 49 4.54 6.28 29.86
N GLY A 50 3.76 7.27 29.43
CA GLY A 50 3.74 8.59 30.09
C GLY A 50 3.30 9.75 29.20
N ALA A 51 3.17 10.92 29.81
CA ALA A 51 2.86 12.15 29.09
C ALA A 51 4.10 12.68 28.36
N ASN A 52 3.97 12.99 27.07
CA ASN A 52 5.03 13.46 26.18
C ASN A 52 6.28 12.56 26.17
N ALA A 53 6.08 11.25 26.34
CA ALA A 53 7.16 10.28 26.18
C ALA A 53 7.56 10.16 24.71
N ASP A 54 8.81 9.80 24.44
CA ASP A 54 9.31 9.58 23.07
C ASP A 54 8.46 8.51 22.36
N VAL A 55 8.12 8.78 21.10
CA VAL A 55 7.38 7.84 20.25
C VAL A 55 8.27 6.61 19.98
N ALA A 56 7.66 5.43 19.97
CA ALA A 56 8.38 4.20 19.67
C ALA A 56 8.94 4.21 18.23
N THR A 57 10.00 3.45 17.99
CA THR A 57 10.54 3.30 16.63
C THR A 57 9.50 2.69 15.70
N GLY A 58 9.37 3.26 14.50
CA GLY A 58 8.38 2.86 13.50
C GLY A 58 7.45 4.03 13.15
N SER A 59 6.64 3.81 12.12
CA SER A 59 5.58 4.72 11.70
C SER A 59 4.23 4.05 11.90
N PHE A 60 3.24 4.79 12.40
CA PHE A 60 1.99 4.20 12.90
C PHE A 60 0.76 4.86 12.27
N PRO A 61 -0.26 4.08 11.89
CA PRO A 61 -1.52 4.61 11.37
C PRO A 61 -2.30 5.42 12.40
N VAL A 62 -3.06 6.41 11.91
CA VAL A 62 -3.87 7.31 12.75
C VAL A 62 -5.32 6.83 12.82
N LEU A 63 -5.86 6.77 14.04
CA LEU A 63 -7.26 6.50 14.35
C LEU A 63 -7.90 7.77 14.92
N SER A 64 -8.70 8.47 14.12
CA SER A 64 -9.44 9.66 14.57
C SER A 64 -10.80 9.25 15.13
N PHE A 65 -11.03 9.43 16.43
CA PHE A 65 -12.18 8.85 17.12
C PHE A 65 -13.19 9.89 17.62
N GLY A 66 -14.44 9.77 17.17
CA GLY A 66 -15.58 10.58 17.60
C GLY A 66 -16.29 10.02 18.83
N HIS A 67 -16.36 10.81 19.89
CA HIS A 67 -17.11 10.45 21.12
C HIS A 67 -18.63 10.50 20.92
N GLY A 68 -19.36 9.82 21.81
CA GLY A 68 -20.82 9.88 21.91
C GLY A 68 -21.33 11.19 22.50
N PHE A 69 -22.63 11.43 22.37
CA PHE A 69 -23.26 12.65 22.90
C PHE A 69 -23.05 12.78 24.42
N ALA A 70 -22.56 13.94 24.85
CA ALA A 70 -22.25 14.24 26.26
C ALA A 70 -21.28 13.27 26.95
N MET A 71 -20.43 12.58 26.18
CA MET A 71 -19.36 11.72 26.67
C MET A 71 -18.01 12.39 26.44
N GLY A 72 -17.21 12.55 27.50
CA GLY A 72 -15.82 12.98 27.34
C GLY A 72 -14.95 11.84 26.83
N VAL A 73 -13.83 12.18 26.18
CA VAL A 73 -12.88 11.21 25.61
C VAL A 73 -12.38 10.21 26.65
N GLY A 74 -12.22 10.61 27.92
CA GLY A 74 -11.92 9.74 29.07
C GLY A 74 -12.80 8.47 29.20
N ALA A 75 -14.04 8.50 28.69
CA ALA A 75 -14.93 7.34 28.69
C ALA A 75 -14.47 6.21 27.75
N TYR A 76 -13.59 6.49 26.80
CA TYR A 76 -13.12 5.55 25.78
C TYR A 76 -11.76 4.94 26.12
N ALA A 77 -11.36 4.94 27.40
CA ALA A 77 -10.05 4.45 27.79
C ALA A 77 -9.79 2.99 27.43
N ASN A 78 -10.84 2.17 27.35
CA ASN A 78 -10.73 0.83 26.81
C ASN A 78 -10.15 0.83 25.39
N LEU A 79 -10.57 1.75 24.52
CA LEU A 79 -10.14 1.75 23.12
C LEU A 79 -8.66 2.08 22.94
N TRP A 80 -8.14 3.15 23.55
CA TRP A 80 -6.70 3.43 23.41
C TRP A 80 -5.82 2.50 24.24
N GLN A 81 -6.35 1.87 25.29
CA GLN A 81 -5.64 0.78 25.98
C GLN A 81 -5.57 -0.48 25.14
N ASP A 82 -6.48 -0.65 24.20
CA ASP A 82 -6.58 -1.80 23.31
C ASP A 82 -5.83 -1.60 21.99
N TYR A 83 -5.85 -0.39 21.41
CA TYR A 83 -5.32 -0.14 20.06
C TYR A 83 -3.91 0.44 20.06
N VAL A 84 -3.57 1.30 21.03
CA VAL A 84 -2.22 1.89 21.06
C VAL A 84 -1.12 0.83 21.25
N PRO A 85 -1.28 -0.18 22.13
CA PRO A 85 -0.27 -1.23 22.27
C PRO A 85 -0.08 -2.09 21.02
N GLU A 86 -1.08 -2.11 20.14
CA GLU A 86 -1.04 -2.79 18.84
C GLU A 86 -0.41 -1.93 17.73
N GLY A 87 0.11 -0.73 18.04
CA GLY A 87 0.82 0.10 17.07
C GLY A 87 -0.07 1.07 16.30
N TYR A 88 -1.05 1.69 16.98
CA TYR A 88 -1.88 2.75 16.40
C TYR A 88 -1.76 4.06 17.19
N ILE A 89 -1.80 5.19 16.49
CA ILE A 89 -1.96 6.51 17.11
C ILE A 89 -3.45 6.82 17.18
N MET A 90 -4.00 7.02 18.38
CA MET A 90 -5.37 7.50 18.56
C MET A 90 -5.40 9.00 18.80
N VAL A 91 -6.09 9.74 17.93
CA VAL A 91 -6.38 11.17 18.09
C VAL A 91 -7.88 11.33 18.39
N LEU A 92 -8.19 11.96 19.52
CA LEU A 92 -9.56 12.14 20.00
C LEU A 92 -9.88 13.63 20.12
N PRO A 93 -10.51 14.23 19.10
CA PRO A 93 -11.03 15.59 19.20
C PRO A 93 -12.00 15.74 20.37
N THR A 94 -11.86 16.82 21.14
CA THR A 94 -12.72 17.14 22.29
C THR A 94 -13.75 18.24 21.95
N THR A 95 -13.91 18.56 20.67
CA THR A 95 -14.93 19.49 20.17
C THR A 95 -16.31 18.86 20.27
N GLU A 96 -17.37 19.68 20.24
CA GLU A 96 -18.76 19.19 20.17
C GLU A 96 -19.18 18.24 21.33
N ALA A 97 -18.49 18.28 22.47
CA ALA A 97 -18.77 17.47 23.67
C ALA A 97 -19.88 18.04 24.58
N GLY A 98 -20.31 19.28 24.33
CA GLY A 98 -21.24 20.02 25.18
C GLY A 98 -22.71 19.65 24.99
N LEU A 99 -23.55 20.04 25.95
CA LEU A 99 -25.02 19.94 25.85
C LEU A 99 -25.66 21.20 25.26
N LEU A 100 -25.04 22.37 25.48
CA LEU A 100 -25.53 23.68 25.06
C LEU A 100 -24.36 24.57 24.60
N PRO A 101 -24.37 25.09 23.35
CA PRO A 101 -25.30 24.72 22.27
C PRO A 101 -25.22 23.20 21.97
N PRO A 102 -26.26 22.60 21.38
CA PRO A 102 -26.20 21.20 20.99
C PRO A 102 -25.04 20.99 19.99
N PRO A 103 -24.38 19.83 20.04
CA PRO A 103 -23.30 19.47 19.12
C PRO A 103 -23.70 19.63 17.66
N SER A 104 -22.80 20.20 16.86
CA SER A 104 -22.87 20.21 15.41
C SER A 104 -22.22 18.94 14.85
N HIS A 105 -23.03 17.95 14.43
CA HIS A 105 -22.50 16.70 13.89
C HIS A 105 -21.67 16.93 12.61
N GLY A 106 -22.07 17.91 11.79
CA GLY A 106 -21.34 18.29 10.58
C GLY A 106 -19.95 18.84 10.91
N ASP A 107 -19.86 19.77 11.87
CA ASP A 107 -18.56 20.30 12.29
C ASP A 107 -17.72 19.23 12.97
N PHE A 108 -18.33 18.32 13.74
CA PHE A 108 -17.60 17.23 14.37
C PHE A 108 -17.00 16.26 13.34
N GLY A 109 -17.77 15.91 12.29
CA GLY A 109 -17.24 15.10 11.19
C GLY A 109 -16.06 15.78 10.48
N LEU A 110 -16.17 17.08 10.23
CA LEU A 110 -15.06 17.85 9.65
C LEU A 110 -13.84 17.92 10.58
N ASP A 111 -14.04 18.03 11.89
CA ASP A 111 -12.96 18.00 12.88
C ASP A 111 -12.24 16.66 12.91
N LEU A 112 -13.00 15.54 12.84
CA LEU A 112 -12.44 14.19 12.78
C LEU A 112 -11.56 13.99 11.55
N ALA A 113 -12.03 14.42 10.37
CA ALA A 113 -11.25 14.36 9.13
C ALA A 113 -10.01 15.27 9.20
N PHE A 114 -10.15 16.48 9.76
CA PHE A 114 -9.05 17.43 9.87
C PHE A 114 -7.96 16.94 10.82
N ALA A 115 -8.32 16.26 11.91
CA ALA A 115 -7.35 15.71 12.87
C ALA A 115 -6.42 14.66 12.24
N ILE A 116 -6.88 13.90 11.24
CA ILE A 116 -6.02 12.95 10.48
C ILE A 116 -4.93 13.73 9.74
N GLY A 117 -5.31 14.74 8.95
CA GLY A 117 -4.35 15.58 8.23
C GLY A 117 -3.43 16.37 9.16
N GLY A 118 -3.95 16.79 10.32
CA GLY A 118 -3.15 17.41 11.39
C GLY A 118 -2.03 16.48 11.88
N MET A 119 -2.35 15.22 12.21
CA MET A 119 -1.35 14.24 12.62
C MET A 119 -0.35 13.91 11.50
N GLN A 120 -0.80 13.80 10.25
CA GLN A 120 0.11 13.59 9.11
C GLN A 120 1.07 14.78 8.92
N ALA A 121 0.61 16.02 9.18
CA ALA A 121 1.48 17.19 9.17
C ALA A 121 2.50 17.16 10.33
N GLU A 122 2.11 16.72 11.53
CA GLU A 122 3.04 16.48 12.64
C GLU A 122 4.11 15.44 12.26
N GLY A 123 3.75 14.40 11.51
CA GLY A 123 4.69 13.41 10.96
C GLY A 123 5.77 14.00 10.04
N ASN A 124 5.51 15.16 9.43
CA ASN A 124 6.42 15.82 8.50
C ASN A 124 7.16 17.02 9.11
N ASP A 125 6.87 17.40 10.37
CA ASP A 125 7.50 18.54 11.03
C ASP A 125 8.68 18.09 11.91
N PRO A 126 9.94 18.45 11.59
CA PRO A 126 11.11 18.12 12.40
C PRO A 126 11.08 18.65 13.84
N GLY A 127 10.19 19.59 14.14
CA GLY A 127 9.94 20.10 15.50
C GLY A 127 8.91 19.30 16.30
N SER A 128 8.18 18.38 15.66
CA SER A 128 7.13 17.58 16.29
C SER A 128 7.70 16.37 17.04
N LEU A 129 6.99 15.97 18.09
CA LEU A 129 7.17 14.67 18.75
C LEU A 129 6.95 13.50 17.78
N PHE A 130 6.14 13.70 16.74
CA PHE A 130 5.71 12.66 15.81
C PHE A 130 6.50 12.64 14.50
N PHE A 131 7.56 13.44 14.36
CA PHE A 131 8.37 13.50 13.14
C PHE A 131 8.81 12.09 12.70
N GLU A 132 8.53 11.71 11.45
CA GLU A 132 8.82 10.40 10.86
C GLU A 132 8.07 9.20 11.49
N HIS A 133 7.11 9.44 12.40
CA HIS A 133 6.38 8.40 13.13
C HIS A 133 4.90 8.23 12.75
N VAL A 134 4.41 8.97 11.75
CA VAL A 134 3.00 8.91 11.31
C VAL A 134 2.91 8.36 9.90
N SER A 135 2.15 7.28 9.72
CA SER A 135 1.93 6.69 8.40
C SER A 135 0.74 7.35 7.70
N LEU A 136 0.67 7.18 6.37
CA LEU A 136 -0.42 7.74 5.57
C LEU A 136 -1.77 7.05 5.81
N PRO A 137 -1.87 5.70 5.91
CA PRO A 137 -3.15 5.06 6.19
C PRO A 137 -3.79 5.56 7.48
N ALA A 138 -5.08 5.83 7.44
CA ALA A 138 -5.81 6.32 8.60
C ALA A 138 -7.26 5.82 8.63
N ALA A 139 -7.80 5.65 9.83
CA ALA A 139 -9.22 5.39 10.02
C ALA A 139 -9.91 6.56 10.70
N VAL A 140 -11.16 6.81 10.31
CA VAL A 140 -12.09 7.59 11.11
C VAL A 140 -13.06 6.64 11.80
N MET A 141 -13.24 6.84 13.09
CA MET A 141 -13.99 5.93 13.96
C MET A 141 -14.94 6.73 14.84
N GLY A 142 -15.91 6.05 15.44
CA GLY A 142 -16.69 6.71 16.48
C GLY A 142 -17.79 5.85 17.11
N HIS A 143 -18.31 6.36 18.20
CA HIS A 143 -19.42 5.75 18.94
C HIS A 143 -20.66 6.63 18.93
N SER A 144 -21.85 6.05 18.72
CA SER A 144 -23.12 6.78 18.80
C SER A 144 -23.11 8.01 17.87
N MET A 145 -23.35 9.21 18.41
CA MET A 145 -23.19 10.49 17.72
C MET A 145 -21.89 10.60 16.91
N GLY A 146 -20.75 10.24 17.51
CA GLY A 146 -19.44 10.29 16.86
C GLY A 146 -19.28 9.27 15.73
N GLY A 147 -19.98 8.13 15.82
CA GLY A 147 -20.03 7.14 14.74
C GLY A 147 -20.88 7.60 13.55
N GLY A 148 -21.92 8.40 13.77
CA GLY A 148 -22.60 9.07 12.64
C GLY A 148 -21.73 10.18 12.03
N ALA A 149 -21.05 10.95 12.88
CA ALA A 149 -20.14 12.00 12.45
C ALA A 149 -18.92 11.48 11.66
N SER A 150 -18.42 10.27 11.98
CA SER A 150 -17.33 9.64 11.22
C SER A 150 -17.73 9.34 9.77
N LEU A 151 -19.00 9.00 9.49
CA LEU A 151 -19.50 8.83 8.12
C LEU A 151 -19.59 10.16 7.37
N LEU A 152 -19.95 11.25 8.07
CA LEU A 152 -19.87 12.61 7.51
C LEU A 152 -18.41 12.98 7.17
N ALA A 153 -17.46 12.60 8.02
CA ALA A 153 -16.03 12.82 7.81
C ALA A 153 -15.51 12.08 6.56
N ALA A 154 -15.79 10.78 6.48
CA ALA A 154 -15.35 9.91 5.39
C ALA A 154 -15.96 10.30 4.03
N ALA A 155 -17.21 10.78 4.00
CA ALA A 155 -17.86 11.19 2.76
C ALA A 155 -17.17 12.38 2.05
N GLY A 156 -16.37 13.17 2.79
CA GLY A 156 -15.74 14.39 2.27
C GLY A 156 -14.22 14.41 2.32
N SER A 157 -13.56 13.34 2.78
CA SER A 157 -12.11 13.35 3.02
C SER A 157 -11.37 12.26 2.24
N PRO A 158 -10.41 12.63 1.37
CA PRO A 158 -9.57 11.65 0.68
C PRO A 158 -8.48 11.04 1.58
N LEU A 159 -8.30 11.56 2.80
CA LEU A 159 -7.28 11.09 3.75
C LEU A 159 -7.74 9.86 4.54
N VAL A 160 -9.01 9.47 4.44
CA VAL A 160 -9.56 8.35 5.19
C VAL A 160 -9.43 7.07 4.37
N THR A 161 -8.69 6.10 4.92
CA THR A 161 -8.52 4.77 4.32
C THR A 161 -9.68 3.85 4.67
N THR A 162 -10.20 3.91 5.89
CA THR A 162 -11.35 3.09 6.30
C THR A 162 -12.19 3.74 7.42
N VAL A 163 -13.42 3.26 7.60
CA VAL A 163 -14.32 3.66 8.68
C VAL A 163 -14.60 2.48 9.61
N VAL A 164 -14.53 2.69 10.94
CA VAL A 164 -15.00 1.70 11.94
C VAL A 164 -15.91 2.34 12.97
N ASN A 165 -17.16 1.88 13.04
CA ASN A 165 -18.17 2.51 13.90
C ASN A 165 -18.76 1.55 14.94
N TYR A 166 -18.99 2.08 16.14
CA TYR A 166 -19.66 1.39 17.24
C TYR A 166 -21.01 2.01 17.51
N ALA A 167 -22.08 1.25 17.26
CA ALA A 167 -23.46 1.69 17.40
C ALA A 167 -23.68 3.13 16.86
N PRO A 168 -23.30 3.44 15.60
CA PRO A 168 -23.42 4.81 15.09
C PRO A 168 -24.88 5.28 15.10
N ALA A 169 -25.09 6.52 15.54
CA ALA A 169 -26.39 7.18 15.59
C ALA A 169 -26.65 7.94 14.29
N GLU A 170 -27.90 7.96 13.81
CA GLU A 170 -28.28 8.84 12.72
C GLU A 170 -28.13 10.31 13.14
N THR A 171 -27.39 11.08 12.35
CA THR A 171 -27.05 12.47 12.67
C THR A 171 -27.88 13.49 11.88
N ASN A 172 -27.63 14.76 12.18
CA ASN A 172 -28.02 15.90 11.36
C ASN A 172 -26.77 16.79 11.12
N PRO A 173 -26.22 16.89 9.88
CA PRO A 173 -26.71 16.28 8.64
C PRO A 173 -26.77 14.74 8.66
N SER A 174 -27.59 14.16 7.78
CA SER A 174 -27.90 12.73 7.77
C SER A 174 -26.66 11.87 7.48
N SER A 175 -26.28 11.01 8.42
CA SER A 175 -25.20 10.04 8.26
C SER A 175 -25.56 8.90 7.31
N ILE A 176 -26.83 8.48 7.24
CA ILE A 176 -27.34 7.55 6.23
C ILE A 176 -27.15 8.14 4.82
N ALA A 177 -27.51 9.41 4.63
CA ALA A 177 -27.31 10.08 3.35
C ALA A 177 -25.81 10.22 3.02
N ALA A 178 -24.99 10.57 4.00
CA ALA A 178 -23.54 10.69 3.84
C ALA A 178 -22.88 9.37 3.45
N ALA A 179 -23.30 8.26 4.05
CA ALA A 179 -22.79 6.91 3.79
C ALA A 179 -22.86 6.54 2.29
N SER A 180 -23.83 7.09 1.54
CA SER A 180 -23.93 6.85 0.09
C SER A 180 -22.77 7.42 -0.75
N ASN A 181 -21.90 8.24 -0.15
CA ASN A 181 -20.71 8.80 -0.79
C ASN A 181 -19.40 8.17 -0.26
N VAL A 182 -19.48 7.18 0.64
CA VAL A 182 -18.31 6.53 1.23
C VAL A 182 -17.92 5.32 0.39
N ASN A 183 -16.95 5.50 -0.50
CA ASN A 183 -16.48 4.46 -1.45
C ASN A 183 -15.29 3.64 -0.94
N ILE A 184 -14.89 3.84 0.31
CA ILE A 184 -13.78 3.16 0.98
C ILE A 184 -14.30 2.00 1.85
N PRO A 185 -13.42 1.15 2.41
CA PRO A 185 -13.84 0.10 3.32
C PRO A 185 -14.57 0.62 4.58
N VAL A 186 -15.70 -0.01 4.96
CA VAL A 186 -16.50 0.37 6.15
C VAL A 186 -16.90 -0.82 7.01
N LEU A 187 -16.57 -0.77 8.30
CA LEU A 187 -17.05 -1.69 9.34
C LEU A 187 -18.06 -1.00 10.26
N VAL A 188 -19.27 -1.57 10.36
CA VAL A 188 -20.32 -1.13 11.28
C VAL A 188 -20.57 -2.22 12.32
N ILE A 189 -20.30 -1.92 13.58
CA ILE A 189 -20.56 -2.81 14.72
C ILE A 189 -21.78 -2.31 15.48
N ALA A 190 -22.76 -3.17 15.74
CA ALA A 190 -23.99 -2.85 16.46
C ALA A 190 -24.23 -3.81 17.63
N GLY A 191 -25.00 -3.37 18.62
CA GLY A 191 -25.53 -4.25 19.68
C GLY A 191 -26.95 -4.68 19.33
N SER A 192 -27.26 -5.98 19.40
CA SER A 192 -28.60 -6.48 19.06
C SER A 192 -29.70 -6.01 20.02
N GLU A 193 -29.33 -5.57 21.23
CA GLU A 193 -30.21 -5.02 22.26
C GLU A 193 -30.01 -3.50 22.44
N ASP A 194 -29.35 -2.82 21.50
CA ASP A 194 -29.23 -1.36 21.50
C ASP A 194 -30.61 -0.71 21.32
N CYS A 195 -31.09 -0.05 22.38
CA CYS A 195 -32.35 0.68 22.39
C CYS A 195 -32.20 2.19 22.19
N VAL A 196 -30.98 2.72 22.27
CA VAL A 196 -30.68 4.16 22.15
C VAL A 196 -30.59 4.53 20.68
N THR A 197 -29.85 3.73 19.92
CA THR A 197 -29.75 3.82 18.46
C THR A 197 -30.09 2.47 17.85
N PRO A 198 -31.38 2.12 17.75
CA PRO A 198 -31.76 0.79 17.29
C PRO A 198 -31.19 0.45 15.90
N PRO A 199 -30.60 -0.76 15.71
CA PRO A 199 -30.06 -1.26 14.45
C PRO A 199 -30.90 -0.94 13.21
N ALA A 200 -32.19 -1.25 13.29
CA ALA A 200 -33.11 -1.14 12.17
C ALA A 200 -33.31 0.30 11.66
N SER A 201 -33.09 1.32 12.49
CA SER A 201 -33.30 2.73 12.12
C SER A 201 -32.00 3.53 12.01
N ASN A 202 -30.84 2.96 12.35
CA ASN A 202 -29.56 3.66 12.33
C ASN A 202 -28.50 2.87 11.57
N GLN A 203 -27.94 1.83 12.18
CA GLN A 203 -26.75 1.12 11.68
C GLN A 203 -27.02 0.35 10.40
N VAL A 204 -28.15 -0.36 10.31
CA VAL A 204 -28.52 -1.14 9.13
C VAL A 204 -28.76 -0.23 7.90
N PRO A 205 -29.54 0.86 7.99
CA PRO A 205 -29.64 1.83 6.91
C PRO A 205 -28.30 2.46 6.47
N MET A 206 -27.41 2.79 7.41
CA MET A 206 -26.07 3.32 7.08
C MET A 206 -25.24 2.30 6.31
N TYR A 207 -25.14 1.07 6.81
CA TYR A 207 -24.43 -0.02 6.15
C TYR A 207 -24.97 -0.27 4.73
N ASN A 208 -26.30 -0.31 4.57
CA ASN A 208 -26.94 -0.53 3.27
C ASN A 208 -26.67 0.62 2.29
N ALA A 209 -26.55 1.86 2.78
CA ALA A 209 -26.29 3.03 1.94
C ALA A 209 -24.85 3.08 1.41
N VAL A 210 -23.87 2.49 2.09
CA VAL A 210 -22.46 2.45 1.63
C VAL A 210 -22.37 1.76 0.27
N PRO A 211 -21.85 2.42 -0.78
CA PRO A 211 -21.74 1.83 -2.12
C PRO A 211 -20.58 0.83 -2.27
N SER A 212 -19.54 0.93 -1.43
CA SER A 212 -18.42 0.00 -1.42
C SER A 212 -18.87 -1.44 -1.18
N GLY A 213 -18.35 -2.40 -1.95
CA GLY A 213 -18.51 -3.83 -1.68
C GLY A 213 -17.70 -4.28 -0.45
N CYS A 214 -16.60 -3.58 -0.18
CA CYS A 214 -15.70 -3.84 0.94
C CYS A 214 -16.27 -3.28 2.24
N LYS A 215 -17.39 -3.82 2.70
CA LYS A 215 -18.07 -3.38 3.92
C LYS A 215 -18.54 -4.56 4.74
N ALA A 216 -18.51 -4.41 6.06
CA ALA A 216 -18.97 -5.42 7.00
C ALA A 216 -19.96 -4.83 8.01
N TYR A 217 -21.02 -5.57 8.31
CA TYR A 217 -21.95 -5.33 9.40
C TYR A 217 -21.84 -6.47 10.42
N VAL A 218 -21.53 -6.12 11.67
CA VAL A 218 -21.36 -7.08 12.78
C VAL A 218 -22.31 -6.72 13.91
N GLU A 219 -23.32 -7.55 14.14
CA GLU A 219 -24.29 -7.33 15.22
C GLU A 219 -24.03 -8.27 16.39
N LEU A 220 -23.61 -7.71 17.52
CA LEU A 220 -23.23 -8.47 18.72
C LEU A 220 -24.48 -8.94 19.47
N THR A 221 -24.61 -10.25 19.65
CA THR A 221 -25.75 -10.87 20.34
C THR A 221 -25.80 -10.42 21.79
N GLY A 222 -26.91 -9.81 22.19
CA GLY A 222 -27.10 -9.28 23.54
C GLY A 222 -26.32 -7.99 23.82
N GLY A 223 -25.66 -7.41 22.81
CA GLY A 223 -24.93 -6.15 22.97
C GLY A 223 -25.86 -4.97 23.20
N GLY A 224 -25.51 -4.09 24.14
CA GLY A 224 -26.19 -2.81 24.39
C GLY A 224 -25.48 -1.63 23.72
N HIS A 225 -26.01 -0.41 23.89
CA HIS A 225 -25.43 0.82 23.36
C HIS A 225 -24.15 1.22 24.10
N CYS A 226 -24.22 1.39 25.42
CA CYS A 226 -23.16 2.09 26.16
C CYS A 226 -21.97 1.20 26.54
N ASN A 227 -22.05 -0.09 26.27
CA ASN A 227 -21.01 -1.06 26.62
C ASN A 227 -19.81 -1.03 25.66
N PHE A 228 -19.86 -0.30 24.55
CA PHE A 228 -18.68 -0.06 23.69
C PHE A 228 -17.62 0.86 24.35
N ALA A 229 -18.00 1.63 25.37
CA ALA A 229 -17.10 2.50 26.14
C ALA A 229 -16.93 1.99 27.59
N ASN A 230 -16.12 2.63 28.42
CA ASN A 230 -16.14 2.46 29.87
C ASN A 230 -17.41 3.08 30.50
N SER A 231 -17.72 2.66 31.74
CA SER A 231 -18.94 3.10 32.42
C SER A 231 -19.01 4.62 32.49
N ASN A 232 -20.10 5.19 32.00
CA ASN A 232 -20.31 6.63 31.95
C ASN A 232 -21.75 6.92 32.34
N PHE A 233 -21.93 7.82 33.31
CA PHE A 233 -23.25 8.15 33.85
C PHE A 233 -24.23 8.65 32.77
N ASN A 234 -23.80 9.55 31.89
CA ASN A 234 -24.67 10.15 30.88
C ASN A 234 -25.17 9.11 29.88
N CYS A 235 -24.27 8.24 29.42
CA CYS A 235 -24.65 7.16 28.51
C CYS A 235 -25.59 6.16 29.20
N SER A 236 -25.20 5.65 30.37
CA SER A 236 -25.99 4.65 31.11
C SER A 236 -27.35 5.19 31.55
N PHE A 237 -27.46 6.49 31.83
CA PHE A 237 -28.75 7.12 32.14
C PHE A 237 -29.68 7.09 30.93
N GLY A 238 -29.21 7.46 29.74
CA GLY A 238 -30.00 7.39 28.50
C GLY A 238 -30.47 5.96 28.20
N GLU A 239 -29.55 5.00 28.24
CA GLU A 239 -29.82 3.59 27.95
C GLU A 239 -30.79 2.93 28.96
N PHE A 240 -30.72 3.31 30.23
CA PHE A 240 -31.66 2.83 31.26
C PHE A 240 -33.12 3.22 30.95
N THR A 241 -33.36 4.31 30.22
CA THR A 241 -34.71 4.76 29.90
C THR A 241 -35.39 3.98 28.77
N CYS A 242 -34.66 3.15 28.01
CA CYS A 242 -35.19 2.46 26.84
C CYS A 242 -35.05 0.93 26.85
N GLY A 243 -34.17 0.34 27.67
CA GLY A 243 -33.91 -1.11 27.59
C GLY A 243 -32.77 -1.63 28.47
N GLY A 244 -31.89 -0.74 28.94
CA GLY A 244 -30.74 -1.11 29.78
C GLY A 244 -29.52 -1.58 28.97
N ALA A 245 -28.48 -2.01 29.69
CA ALA A 245 -27.12 -2.19 29.13
C ALA A 245 -26.92 -3.41 28.22
N GLY A 246 -27.98 -4.12 27.83
CA GLY A 246 -27.88 -5.39 27.12
C GLY A 246 -27.45 -6.58 27.99
N SER A 247 -27.68 -7.79 27.49
CA SER A 247 -27.42 -9.06 28.17
C SER A 247 -25.98 -9.60 28.07
N LEU A 248 -25.19 -9.18 27.07
CA LEU A 248 -23.81 -9.66 26.83
C LEU A 248 -22.81 -9.21 27.91
N GLY A 249 -23.09 -8.09 28.57
CA GLY A 249 -22.21 -7.48 29.56
C GLY A 249 -21.00 -6.78 28.95
N ARG A 250 -20.52 -5.72 29.63
CA ARG A 250 -19.51 -4.80 29.08
C ARG A 250 -18.19 -5.45 28.69
N PRO A 251 -17.52 -6.26 29.54
CA PRO A 251 -16.22 -6.84 29.16
C PRO A 251 -16.30 -7.76 27.94
N ALA A 252 -17.36 -8.56 27.85
CA ALA A 252 -17.53 -9.47 26.71
C ALA A 252 -17.89 -8.72 25.42
N GLN A 253 -18.72 -7.68 25.51
CA GLN A 253 -19.04 -6.83 24.37
C GLN A 253 -17.81 -6.08 23.84
N GLN A 254 -17.01 -5.50 24.75
CA GLN A 254 -15.77 -4.81 24.37
C GLN A 254 -14.79 -5.77 23.71
N ALA A 255 -14.53 -6.94 24.32
CA ALA A 255 -13.62 -7.94 23.76
C ALA A 255 -14.06 -8.40 22.35
N LEU A 256 -15.35 -8.66 22.16
CA LEU A 256 -15.86 -9.10 20.86
C LEU A 256 -15.76 -7.98 19.81
N ALA A 257 -16.11 -6.73 20.17
CA ALA A 257 -15.97 -5.59 19.27
C ALA A 257 -14.49 -5.30 18.91
N GLN A 258 -13.59 -5.41 19.89
CA GLN A 258 -12.16 -5.22 19.73
C GLN A 258 -11.56 -6.24 18.76
N GLN A 259 -11.91 -7.52 18.92
CA GLN A 259 -11.40 -8.60 18.04
C GLN A 259 -11.71 -8.33 16.57
N HIS A 260 -12.95 -7.95 16.26
CA HIS A 260 -13.36 -7.60 14.90
C HIS A 260 -12.67 -6.32 14.41
N THR A 261 -12.54 -5.33 15.29
CA THR A 261 -11.90 -4.05 14.95
C THR A 261 -10.43 -4.23 14.60
N LEU A 262 -9.65 -4.94 15.43
CA LEU A 262 -8.21 -5.07 15.22
C LEU A 262 -7.89 -5.77 13.90
N LEU A 263 -8.55 -6.89 13.62
CA LEU A 263 -8.36 -7.60 12.34
C LEU A 263 -8.70 -6.72 11.13
N TRP A 264 -9.76 -5.91 11.24
CA TRP A 264 -10.13 -4.95 10.21
C TRP A 264 -9.08 -3.84 10.04
N LEU A 265 -8.63 -3.23 11.15
CA LEU A 265 -7.63 -2.17 11.12
C LEU A 265 -6.29 -2.70 10.61
N ASP A 266 -5.86 -3.91 11.01
CA ASP A 266 -4.63 -4.53 10.52
C ASP A 266 -4.70 -4.74 9.01
N ARG A 267 -5.83 -5.24 8.50
CA ARG A 267 -6.05 -5.46 7.07
C ARG A 267 -5.91 -4.19 6.23
N PHE A 268 -6.45 -3.06 6.68
CA PHE A 268 -6.56 -1.84 5.87
C PHE A 268 -5.56 -0.75 6.21
N LEU A 269 -4.96 -0.78 7.40
CA LEU A 269 -4.01 0.25 7.84
C LEU A 269 -2.58 -0.27 7.99
N LYS A 270 -2.39 -1.59 8.10
CA LYS A 270 -1.07 -2.23 8.19
C LYS A 270 -0.86 -3.28 7.13
N ASP A 271 -1.71 -3.29 6.10
CA ASP A 271 -1.49 -4.13 4.92
C ASP A 271 -1.51 -5.65 5.23
N ASP A 272 -2.14 -6.06 6.35
CA ASP A 272 -2.16 -7.46 6.79
C ASP A 272 -3.28 -8.27 6.13
N VAL A 273 -2.94 -8.95 5.03
CA VAL A 273 -3.87 -9.82 4.30
C VAL A 273 -4.37 -10.99 5.16
N GLN A 274 -3.53 -11.52 6.07
CA GLN A 274 -3.92 -12.62 6.94
C GLN A 274 -4.97 -12.14 7.95
N ALA A 275 -4.84 -10.92 8.48
CA ALA A 275 -5.86 -10.33 9.33
C ALA A 275 -7.23 -10.23 8.62
N GLY A 276 -7.24 -9.93 7.32
CA GLY A 276 -8.47 -9.96 6.51
C GLY A 276 -9.07 -11.37 6.38
N ALA A 277 -8.24 -12.39 6.12
CA ALA A 277 -8.69 -13.78 6.07
C ALA A 277 -9.22 -14.28 7.42
N ASP A 278 -8.56 -13.88 8.51
CA ASP A 278 -8.96 -14.21 9.88
C ASP A 278 -10.25 -13.50 10.28
N PHE A 279 -10.47 -12.26 9.81
CA PHE A 279 -11.72 -11.53 10.00
C PHE A 279 -12.88 -12.24 9.30
N GLU A 280 -12.71 -12.66 8.04
CA GLU A 280 -13.73 -13.45 7.32
C GLU A 280 -14.02 -14.78 8.04
N ALA A 281 -12.98 -15.49 8.47
CA ALA A 281 -13.15 -16.72 9.24
C ALA A 281 -13.92 -16.48 10.56
N LEU A 282 -13.68 -15.36 11.23
CA LEU A 282 -14.38 -14.97 12.46
C LEU A 282 -15.87 -14.69 12.20
N LEU A 283 -16.21 -14.02 11.10
CA LEU A 283 -17.59 -13.78 10.69
C LEU A 283 -18.32 -15.10 10.39
N VAL A 284 -17.70 -15.98 9.61
CA VAL A 284 -18.25 -17.30 9.26
C VAL A 284 -18.46 -18.18 10.50
N ALA A 285 -17.58 -18.08 11.49
CA ALA A 285 -17.72 -18.81 12.75
C ALA A 285 -18.97 -18.38 13.55
N GLY A 286 -19.45 -17.14 13.37
CA GLY A 286 -20.72 -16.65 13.93
C GLY A 286 -20.79 -16.62 15.45
N GLN A 287 -19.65 -16.69 16.15
CA GLN A 287 -19.63 -16.78 17.62
C GLN A 287 -19.94 -15.43 18.26
N GLY A 288 -21.08 -15.35 18.96
CA GLY A 288 -21.48 -14.13 19.68
C GLY A 288 -22.13 -13.06 18.81
N ILE A 289 -22.43 -13.35 17.53
CA ILE A 289 -23.07 -12.40 16.61
C ILE A 289 -24.43 -12.93 16.12
N THR A 290 -25.41 -12.03 15.98
CA THR A 290 -26.73 -12.35 15.40
C THR A 290 -26.75 -12.16 13.90
N SER A 291 -25.90 -11.29 13.37
CA SER A 291 -25.67 -11.11 11.94
C SER A 291 -24.23 -10.69 11.67
N GLY A 292 -23.73 -11.19 10.56
CA GLY A 292 -22.44 -10.86 9.96
C GLY A 292 -22.63 -10.79 8.45
N SER A 293 -22.07 -9.79 7.78
CA SER A 293 -22.04 -9.75 6.32
C SER A 293 -20.67 -10.16 5.80
N GLU A 294 -20.64 -10.95 4.74
CA GLU A 294 -19.43 -11.12 3.93
C GLU A 294 -19.02 -9.76 3.36
N PHE A 295 -17.73 -9.47 3.32
CA PHE A 295 -17.18 -8.27 2.69
C PHE A 295 -16.41 -8.71 1.44
N THR A 296 -16.93 -8.33 0.27
CA THR A 296 -16.38 -8.73 -1.04
C THR A 296 -15.73 -7.53 -1.73
N ASP A 297 -14.98 -7.76 -2.80
CA ASP A 297 -14.49 -6.69 -3.68
C ASP A 297 -13.65 -5.61 -2.96
N CYS A 298 -12.86 -6.03 -1.97
CA CYS A 298 -11.91 -5.12 -1.34
C CYS A 298 -10.81 -4.72 -2.33
N PRO A 299 -10.50 -3.41 -2.44
CA PRO A 299 -9.39 -2.96 -3.26
C PRO A 299 -8.13 -3.70 -2.83
N THR A 300 -7.35 -4.19 -3.79
CA THR A 300 -5.99 -4.65 -3.50
C THR A 300 -5.24 -3.50 -2.86
N VAL A 301 -4.53 -3.76 -1.78
CA VAL A 301 -3.58 -2.77 -1.27
C VAL A 301 -2.35 -2.89 -2.15
N PRO A 302 -2.08 -1.90 -3.02
CA PRO A 302 -0.98 -2.01 -3.97
C PRO A 302 0.34 -2.14 -3.23
N VAL A 303 1.24 -2.94 -3.77
CA VAL A 303 2.62 -2.99 -3.30
C VAL A 303 3.51 -2.06 -4.10
N GLN A 304 4.53 -1.52 -3.45
CA GLN A 304 5.52 -0.66 -4.07
C GLN A 304 6.93 -1.24 -3.92
N VAL A 305 7.79 -0.94 -4.87
CA VAL A 305 9.21 -1.34 -4.85
C VAL A 305 10.05 -0.29 -5.55
N GLU A 306 11.30 -0.16 -5.11
CA GLU A 306 12.34 0.65 -5.75
C GLU A 306 13.42 -0.28 -6.31
N PRO A 307 13.19 -0.88 -7.50
CA PRO A 307 14.18 -1.71 -8.14
C PRO A 307 15.40 -0.88 -8.54
N LYS A 308 16.57 -1.48 -8.44
CA LYS A 308 17.79 -0.95 -9.07
C LYS A 308 18.40 -2.01 -9.97
N LEU A 309 18.79 -1.65 -11.19
CA LEU A 309 19.44 -2.54 -12.14
C LEU A 309 20.32 -1.76 -13.13
N LEU A 310 21.36 -2.42 -13.65
CA LEU A 310 22.23 -1.86 -14.67
C LEU A 310 22.16 -2.69 -15.94
N LEU A 311 22.07 -1.99 -17.07
CA LEU A 311 22.09 -2.56 -18.42
C LEU A 311 23.53 -2.54 -18.95
N ASP A 312 24.05 -3.69 -19.36
CA ASP A 312 25.44 -3.82 -19.80
C ASP A 312 25.79 -2.96 -21.02
N GLY A 313 24.82 -2.79 -21.93
CA GLY A 313 24.96 -2.02 -23.17
C GLY A 313 25.38 -0.56 -22.97
N PRO A 314 24.54 0.25 -22.30
CA PRO A 314 24.80 1.68 -22.11
C PRO A 314 25.74 2.00 -20.94
N TYR A 315 26.09 1.04 -20.07
CA TYR A 315 26.91 1.32 -18.89
C TYR A 315 28.36 1.65 -19.23
N ASP A 316 28.86 2.74 -18.63
CA ASP A 316 30.22 3.24 -18.73
C ASP A 316 30.94 3.20 -17.38
N GLU A 317 31.92 2.29 -17.26
CA GLU A 317 32.78 2.10 -16.09
C GLU A 317 33.51 3.37 -15.64
N LEU A 318 33.79 4.31 -16.55
CA LEU A 318 34.50 5.54 -16.19
C LEU A 318 33.62 6.52 -15.42
N THR A 319 32.31 6.46 -15.66
CA THR A 319 31.34 7.36 -15.04
C THR A 319 30.49 6.69 -13.97
N ASP A 320 30.53 5.35 -13.89
CA ASP A 320 29.63 4.52 -13.07
C ASP A 320 28.14 4.84 -13.36
N LEU A 321 27.84 5.16 -14.63
CA LEU A 321 26.51 5.54 -15.11
C LEU A 321 26.24 4.91 -16.48
N MET A 322 24.97 4.74 -16.80
CA MET A 322 24.47 4.38 -18.13
C MET A 322 24.31 5.62 -19.02
N ALA A 323 24.47 5.46 -20.32
CA ALA A 323 24.21 6.48 -21.31
C ALA A 323 22.69 6.68 -21.54
N ASP A 324 22.22 7.93 -21.62
CA ASP A 324 20.81 8.31 -21.83
C ASP A 324 20.54 8.85 -23.24
N ASN A 325 21.27 8.31 -24.24
CA ASN A 325 21.25 8.78 -25.62
C ASN A 325 19.83 8.77 -26.23
N LEU A 326 19.01 7.77 -25.91
CA LEU A 326 17.63 7.68 -26.38
C LEU A 326 16.78 8.86 -25.90
N ARG A 327 16.91 9.24 -24.63
CA ARG A 327 16.26 10.42 -24.06
C ARG A 327 16.77 11.71 -24.73
N MET A 328 18.09 11.88 -24.81
CA MET A 328 18.69 13.07 -25.44
C MET A 328 18.28 13.27 -26.90
N GLN A 329 18.03 12.19 -27.63
CA GLN A 329 17.60 12.21 -29.02
C GLN A 329 16.06 12.25 -29.19
N GLY A 330 15.28 12.22 -28.10
CA GLY A 330 13.82 12.17 -28.17
C GLY A 330 13.28 10.87 -28.77
N LEU A 331 14.01 9.76 -28.61
CA LEU A 331 13.68 8.45 -29.15
C LEU A 331 12.94 7.54 -28.16
N LEU A 332 12.91 7.89 -26.86
CA LEU A 332 12.14 7.14 -25.88
C LEU A 332 10.63 7.20 -26.20
N PRO A 333 9.93 6.05 -26.31
CA PRO A 333 8.49 6.03 -26.47
C PRO A 333 7.78 6.70 -25.30
N THR A 334 6.77 7.51 -25.58
CA THR A 334 5.92 8.12 -24.54
C THR A 334 4.85 7.16 -24.03
N SER A 335 4.54 6.10 -24.76
CA SER A 335 3.71 4.98 -24.31
C SER A 335 4.59 3.77 -24.10
N GLU A 336 4.31 2.98 -23.07
CA GLU A 336 5.07 1.77 -22.77
C GLU A 336 5.17 0.85 -24.02
N PRO A 337 6.38 0.38 -24.38
CA PRO A 337 6.59 -0.42 -25.58
C PRO A 337 6.38 -1.93 -25.34
N ASN A 338 6.17 -2.35 -24.10
CA ASN A 338 6.21 -3.76 -23.68
C ASN A 338 4.97 -4.52 -24.17
N THR A 339 3.79 -3.90 -24.14
CA THR A 339 2.58 -4.47 -24.75
C THR A 339 2.78 -4.69 -26.25
N ALA A 340 3.38 -3.72 -26.95
CA ALA A 340 3.65 -3.84 -28.39
C ALA A 340 4.73 -4.89 -28.70
N ALA A 341 5.64 -5.15 -27.76
CA ALA A 341 6.64 -6.22 -27.83
C ALA A 341 6.05 -7.62 -27.54
N GLY A 342 4.78 -7.71 -27.16
CA GLY A 342 4.08 -8.97 -26.91
C GLY A 342 4.20 -9.50 -25.48
N LEU A 343 4.72 -8.69 -24.55
CA LEU A 343 4.67 -9.02 -23.13
C LEU A 343 3.24 -8.92 -22.62
N VAL A 344 2.85 -9.88 -21.78
CA VAL A 344 1.49 -10.00 -21.26
C VAL A 344 1.41 -9.39 -19.88
N HIS A 345 0.58 -8.36 -19.72
CA HIS A 345 0.29 -7.76 -18.43
C HIS A 345 -0.65 -8.64 -17.60
N VAL A 346 -0.35 -8.75 -16.30
CA VAL A 346 -1.20 -9.36 -15.28
C VAL A 346 -1.48 -8.29 -14.22
N GLY A 347 -2.76 -8.00 -13.97
CA GLY A 347 -3.14 -6.88 -13.10
C GLY A 347 -3.07 -5.54 -13.86
N SER A 348 -2.03 -4.74 -13.58
CA SER A 348 -1.84 -3.38 -14.09
C SER A 348 -0.71 -3.24 -15.13
N GLY A 349 -0.46 -2.01 -15.59
CA GLY A 349 0.68 -1.66 -16.44
C GLY A 349 0.35 -1.45 -17.93
N ALA A 350 -0.69 -2.10 -18.46
CA ALA A 350 -0.94 -2.05 -19.89
C ALA A 350 -1.32 -0.64 -20.38
N GLY A 351 -0.61 -0.12 -21.38
CA GLY A 351 -0.90 1.17 -22.02
C GLY A 351 -0.52 2.40 -21.20
N GLU A 352 0.33 2.26 -20.18
CA GLU A 352 0.88 3.38 -19.42
C GLU A 352 1.59 4.40 -20.30
N THR A 353 1.54 5.66 -19.87
CA THR A 353 2.14 6.80 -20.56
C THR A 353 3.14 7.46 -19.64
N LEU A 354 4.35 7.68 -20.15
CA LEU A 354 5.42 8.38 -19.45
C LEU A 354 5.06 9.86 -19.23
N ASP A 355 5.28 10.36 -18.02
CA ASP A 355 5.17 11.79 -17.70
C ASP A 355 6.24 12.59 -18.48
N PRO A 356 5.86 13.52 -19.38
CA PRO A 356 6.80 14.34 -20.12
C PRO A 356 7.79 15.12 -19.25
N GLY A 357 7.43 15.43 -17.99
CA GLY A 357 8.31 16.07 -17.02
C GLY A 357 9.60 15.29 -16.77
N LEU A 358 9.54 13.96 -16.75
CA LEU A 358 10.69 13.09 -16.52
C LEU A 358 11.72 13.16 -17.66
N LEU A 359 11.31 13.43 -18.90
CA LEU A 359 12.24 13.58 -20.04
C LEU A 359 13.17 14.79 -19.89
N SER A 360 12.78 15.78 -19.09
CA SER A 360 13.58 16.98 -18.82
C SER A 360 14.67 16.77 -17.76
N VAL A 361 14.59 15.68 -16.99
CA VAL A 361 15.57 15.33 -15.96
C VAL A 361 16.91 14.95 -16.60
N THR A 362 18.01 15.36 -15.97
CA THR A 362 19.40 15.13 -16.43
C THR A 362 20.28 14.68 -15.26
N GLY A 363 21.51 14.24 -15.52
CA GLY A 363 22.40 13.72 -14.49
C GLY A 363 22.11 12.25 -14.17
N PRO A 364 22.44 11.75 -12.96
CA PRO A 364 22.19 10.36 -12.55
C PRO A 364 20.74 9.90 -12.75
N ASP A 365 19.78 10.79 -12.51
CA ASP A 365 18.33 10.47 -12.57
C ASP A 365 17.75 10.53 -13.99
N ALA A 366 18.57 10.75 -15.02
CA ALA A 366 18.07 10.85 -16.40
C ALA A 366 17.59 9.48 -16.89
N LEU A 367 16.47 9.45 -17.62
CA LEU A 367 15.90 8.21 -18.14
C LEU A 367 16.78 7.58 -19.22
N VAL A 368 17.01 6.27 -19.13
CA VAL A 368 17.77 5.46 -20.08
C VAL A 368 16.84 4.67 -20.98
N ASP A 369 15.94 3.85 -20.42
CA ASP A 369 15.00 3.02 -21.20
C ASP A 369 13.83 2.45 -20.37
N TRP A 370 12.84 1.88 -21.04
CA TRP A 370 11.74 1.14 -20.44
C TRP A 370 12.15 -0.27 -20.00
N VAL A 371 11.64 -0.68 -18.83
CA VAL A 371 11.74 -2.06 -18.32
C VAL A 371 10.35 -2.61 -18.01
N PHE A 372 10.21 -3.93 -18.08
CA PHE A 372 9.00 -4.65 -17.70
C PHE A 372 9.26 -5.45 -16.44
N LEU A 373 8.46 -5.24 -15.41
CA LEU A 373 8.63 -5.87 -14.12
C LEU A 373 7.50 -6.85 -13.86
N GLU A 374 7.85 -7.96 -13.23
CA GLU A 374 6.93 -9.03 -12.86
C GLU A 374 7.12 -9.36 -11.38
N LEU A 375 6.02 -9.37 -10.64
CA LEU A 375 5.95 -10.04 -9.34
C LEU A 375 5.50 -11.48 -9.57
N ARG A 376 6.34 -12.42 -9.16
CA ARG A 376 6.14 -13.85 -9.31
C ARG A 376 5.93 -14.51 -7.96
N ASP A 377 5.27 -15.67 -7.97
CA ASP A 377 4.97 -16.43 -6.75
C ASP A 377 6.24 -16.71 -5.92
N ALA A 378 6.12 -16.68 -4.60
CA ALA A 378 7.26 -16.84 -3.70
C ALA A 378 7.94 -18.21 -3.81
N ALA A 379 7.16 -19.26 -4.06
CA ALA A 379 7.58 -20.64 -3.89
C ALA A 379 8.52 -21.08 -5.01
N THR A 380 8.13 -20.88 -6.27
CA THR A 380 8.87 -21.35 -7.45
C THR A 380 9.24 -20.21 -8.40
N GLY A 381 8.51 -19.09 -8.37
CA GLY A 381 8.70 -17.98 -9.30
C GLY A 381 8.20 -18.28 -10.72
N THR A 382 7.43 -19.36 -10.90
CA THR A 382 6.94 -19.79 -12.22
C THR A 382 5.66 -19.06 -12.62
N GLN A 383 4.85 -18.62 -11.66
CA GLN A 383 3.62 -17.91 -11.92
C GLN A 383 3.83 -16.40 -11.79
N VAL A 384 3.54 -15.66 -12.86
CA VAL A 384 3.42 -14.19 -12.81
C VAL A 384 2.09 -13.84 -12.15
N LEU A 385 2.15 -13.08 -11.07
CA LEU A 385 1.00 -12.67 -10.27
C LEU A 385 0.60 -11.21 -10.53
N ALA A 386 1.57 -10.35 -10.83
CA ALA A 386 1.34 -8.98 -11.22
C ALA A 386 2.47 -8.44 -12.10
N THR A 387 2.16 -7.42 -12.89
CA THR A 387 3.13 -6.75 -13.77
C THR A 387 3.04 -5.23 -13.64
N ALA A 388 4.15 -4.56 -13.90
CA ALA A 388 4.22 -3.10 -13.99
C ALA A 388 5.28 -2.71 -15.03
N ASN A 389 5.21 -1.48 -15.54
CA ASN A 389 6.33 -0.90 -16.27
C ASN A 389 7.13 0.02 -15.36
N GLY A 390 8.41 0.17 -15.71
CA GLY A 390 9.27 1.18 -15.10
C GLY A 390 10.21 1.76 -16.13
N LEU A 391 10.93 2.80 -15.71
CA LEU A 391 11.96 3.45 -16.50
C LEU A 391 13.25 3.40 -15.70
N VAL A 392 14.28 2.79 -16.27
CA VAL A 392 15.59 2.75 -15.66
C VAL A 392 16.32 4.09 -15.88
N GLN A 393 16.93 4.61 -14.83
CA GLN A 393 17.70 5.86 -14.80
C GLN A 393 19.19 5.57 -14.95
N ARG A 394 20.02 6.60 -15.20
CA ARG A 394 21.44 6.40 -15.52
C ARG A 394 22.24 5.74 -14.39
N ASP A 395 21.86 5.95 -13.14
CA ASP A 395 22.50 5.29 -11.98
C ASP A 395 21.88 3.92 -11.63
N GLY A 396 20.90 3.48 -12.41
CA GLY A 396 20.25 2.18 -12.30
C GLY A 396 18.95 2.17 -11.52
N ASP A 397 18.55 3.28 -10.89
CA ASP A 397 17.26 3.34 -10.20
C ASP A 397 16.11 3.18 -11.21
N VAL A 398 15.05 2.49 -10.82
CA VAL A 398 13.86 2.29 -11.66
C VAL A 398 12.69 3.04 -11.04
N VAL A 399 12.12 3.94 -11.82
CA VAL A 399 10.94 4.73 -11.42
C VAL A 399 9.70 4.32 -12.21
N SER A 400 8.52 4.58 -11.65
CA SER A 400 7.26 4.46 -12.38
C SER A 400 7.17 5.45 -13.56
N PRO A 401 6.23 5.25 -14.51
CA PRO A 401 5.98 6.19 -15.60
C PRO A 401 5.61 7.61 -15.13
N GLU A 402 5.04 7.74 -13.93
CA GLU A 402 4.67 9.01 -13.28
C GLU A 402 5.79 9.56 -12.37
N GLY A 403 6.85 8.79 -12.14
CA GLY A 403 7.92 9.08 -11.18
C GLY A 403 7.65 8.51 -9.79
N GLY A 404 8.73 8.28 -9.04
CA GLY A 404 8.67 7.60 -7.74
C GLY A 404 8.70 6.07 -7.87
N PRO A 405 8.39 5.33 -6.78
CA PRO A 405 8.46 3.86 -6.74
C PRO A 405 7.55 3.18 -7.76
N VAL A 406 7.94 2.00 -8.22
CA VAL A 406 7.13 1.16 -9.10
C VAL A 406 6.01 0.50 -8.29
N ARG A 407 4.77 0.62 -8.78
CA ARG A 407 3.56 0.15 -8.11
C ARG A 407 2.93 -1.04 -8.82
N PHE A 408 2.49 -2.04 -8.07
CA PHE A 408 1.75 -3.20 -8.56
C PHE A 408 0.36 -3.28 -7.93
N GLU A 409 -0.67 -3.50 -8.74
CA GLU A 409 -2.04 -3.76 -8.26
C GLU A 409 -2.21 -5.19 -7.77
N ILE A 410 -1.52 -5.52 -6.69
CA ILE A 410 -1.60 -6.79 -5.99
C ILE A 410 -1.44 -6.55 -4.50
N ASP A 411 -2.12 -7.36 -3.70
CA ASP A 411 -2.04 -7.27 -2.25
C ASP A 411 -0.60 -7.48 -1.71
N PRO A 412 -0.31 -7.00 -0.49
CA PRO A 412 0.94 -7.23 0.22
C PRO A 412 1.25 -8.71 0.42
N GLY A 413 2.53 -9.05 0.35
CA GLY A 413 2.93 -10.45 0.39
C GLY A 413 4.39 -10.68 0.04
N ASN A 414 4.76 -11.95 -0.07
CA ASN A 414 6.10 -12.34 -0.47
C ASN A 414 6.13 -12.60 -1.98
N TYR A 415 7.01 -11.88 -2.69
CA TYR A 415 7.12 -11.96 -4.14
C TYR A 415 8.57 -12.09 -4.58
N ARG A 416 8.80 -12.85 -5.65
CA ARG A 416 10.05 -12.77 -6.41
C ARG A 416 9.89 -11.66 -7.44
N LEU A 417 10.88 -10.76 -7.51
CA LEU A 417 10.90 -9.71 -8.52
C LEU A 417 11.67 -10.22 -9.73
N ALA A 418 11.05 -10.18 -10.91
CA ALA A 418 11.74 -10.33 -12.19
C ALA A 418 11.69 -9.04 -12.99
N VAL A 419 12.76 -8.76 -13.72
CA VAL A 419 12.83 -7.65 -14.66
C VAL A 419 13.21 -8.17 -16.04
N ARG A 420 12.48 -7.73 -17.05
CA ARG A 420 12.74 -7.98 -18.47
C ARG A 420 12.99 -6.66 -19.19
N HIS A 421 13.78 -6.74 -20.24
CA HIS A 421 14.14 -5.59 -21.07
C HIS A 421 14.17 -6.02 -22.53
N ARG A 422 13.79 -5.13 -23.44
CA ARG A 422 13.61 -5.45 -24.87
C ARG A 422 14.82 -6.12 -25.54
N ASN A 423 16.03 -5.76 -25.13
CA ASN A 423 17.27 -6.25 -25.76
C ASN A 423 18.36 -6.71 -24.79
N HIS A 424 17.99 -6.94 -23.53
CA HIS A 424 18.86 -7.55 -22.53
C HIS A 424 18.16 -8.79 -21.94
N LEU A 425 18.91 -9.81 -21.55
CA LEU A 425 18.33 -10.97 -20.86
C LEU A 425 17.80 -10.55 -19.49
N GLY A 426 16.59 -10.95 -19.17
CA GLY A 426 15.94 -10.72 -17.90
C GLY A 426 16.57 -11.49 -16.75
N VAL A 427 16.22 -11.06 -15.54
CA VAL A 427 16.73 -11.62 -14.28
C VAL A 427 15.63 -11.64 -13.24
N MET A 428 15.63 -12.64 -12.36
CA MET A 428 14.73 -12.74 -11.21
C MET A 428 15.49 -12.98 -9.92
N THR A 429 14.98 -12.48 -8.80
CA THR A 429 15.51 -12.82 -7.47
C THR A 429 15.39 -14.31 -7.17
N SER A 430 16.39 -14.87 -6.48
CA SER A 430 16.43 -16.30 -6.11
C SER A 430 15.54 -16.63 -4.91
N THR A 431 15.12 -15.62 -4.16
CA THR A 431 14.19 -15.71 -3.04
C THR A 431 13.16 -14.58 -3.12
N ALA A 432 12.04 -14.76 -2.42
CA ALA A 432 11.01 -13.75 -2.32
C ALA A 432 11.39 -12.64 -1.33
N PHE A 433 10.88 -11.44 -1.57
CA PHE A 433 10.92 -10.30 -0.68
C PHE A 433 9.50 -9.99 -0.20
N THR A 434 9.35 -9.55 1.05
CA THR A 434 8.08 -9.04 1.56
C THR A 434 7.87 -7.64 1.01
N LEU A 435 6.79 -7.45 0.26
CA LEU A 435 6.40 -6.16 -0.30
C LEU A 435 5.07 -5.72 0.33
N SER A 436 4.97 -4.44 0.64
CA SER A 436 3.77 -3.75 1.11
C SER A 436 3.65 -2.42 0.35
N ASN A 437 2.74 -1.53 0.78
CA ASN A 437 2.66 -0.20 0.21
C ASN A 437 3.85 0.71 0.61
N ASP A 438 4.65 0.31 1.61
CA ASP A 438 5.92 0.95 1.93
C ASP A 438 7.02 0.39 1.01
N PRO A 439 7.60 1.21 0.11
CA PRO A 439 8.57 0.72 -0.86
C PRO A 439 9.87 0.27 -0.20
N ILE A 440 10.44 -0.82 -0.71
CA ILE A 440 11.79 -1.25 -0.37
C ILE A 440 12.68 -1.26 -1.61
N VAL A 441 13.98 -1.07 -1.40
CA VAL A 441 14.98 -1.19 -2.46
C VAL A 441 15.29 -2.67 -2.74
N ILE A 442 15.22 -3.06 -4.01
CA ILE A 442 15.73 -4.36 -4.48
C ILE A 442 16.79 -4.10 -5.56
N ASP A 443 18.07 -4.21 -5.16
CA ASP A 443 19.20 -3.89 -6.03
C ASP A 443 19.73 -5.10 -6.81
N LEU A 444 19.20 -5.31 -8.01
CA LEU A 444 19.68 -6.31 -8.96
C LEU A 444 21.04 -5.95 -9.59
N SER A 445 21.61 -4.77 -9.29
CA SER A 445 22.98 -4.41 -9.67
C SER A 445 24.03 -4.83 -8.65
N ASP A 446 23.62 -5.19 -7.42
CA ASP A 446 24.51 -5.75 -6.39
C ASP A 446 24.83 -7.22 -6.72
N PRO A 447 26.10 -7.60 -6.91
CA PRO A 447 26.51 -8.99 -7.10
C PRO A 447 26.13 -9.93 -5.95
N LEU A 448 25.89 -9.41 -4.75
CA LEU A 448 25.52 -10.20 -3.56
C LEU A 448 24.05 -10.56 -3.51
N ILE A 449 23.18 -9.85 -4.23
CA ILE A 449 21.77 -10.23 -4.36
C ILE A 449 21.68 -11.55 -5.15
N ALA A 450 21.18 -12.60 -4.50
CA ALA A 450 21.02 -13.90 -5.12
C ALA A 450 19.93 -13.84 -6.19
N VAL A 451 20.26 -14.31 -7.40
CA VAL A 451 19.34 -14.36 -8.54
C VAL A 451 19.11 -15.80 -8.98
N PHE A 452 17.97 -16.03 -9.64
CA PHE A 452 17.59 -17.35 -10.16
C PHE A 452 18.56 -17.81 -11.25
N GLY A 453 18.80 -19.12 -11.31
CA GLY A 453 19.65 -19.73 -12.32
C GLY A 453 21.16 -19.57 -12.07
N THR A 454 21.95 -19.73 -13.13
CA THR A 454 23.41 -19.64 -13.09
C THR A 454 23.88 -18.62 -14.12
N ASP A 455 24.83 -17.76 -13.75
CA ASP A 455 25.39 -16.74 -14.64
C ASP A 455 24.33 -15.83 -15.29
N ALA A 456 23.26 -15.53 -14.52
CA ALA A 456 22.10 -14.75 -14.94
C ALA A 456 22.42 -13.28 -15.24
N ARG A 457 23.54 -12.77 -14.72
CA ARG A 457 24.00 -11.39 -14.88
C ARG A 457 25.49 -11.38 -15.21
N ARG A 458 25.92 -10.35 -15.94
CA ARG A 458 27.33 -10.08 -16.22
C ARG A 458 27.98 -9.37 -15.05
N LEU A 459 29.01 -9.97 -14.46
CA LEU A 459 29.83 -9.27 -13.47
C LEU A 459 30.89 -8.41 -14.13
N ARG A 460 30.90 -7.12 -13.82
CA ARG A 460 31.84 -6.13 -14.36
C ARG A 460 32.03 -4.99 -13.36
N ASP A 461 33.28 -4.65 -13.07
CA ASP A 461 33.65 -3.54 -12.17
C ASP A 461 32.94 -3.56 -10.79
N GLY A 462 32.82 -4.75 -10.19
CA GLY A 462 32.14 -4.90 -8.89
C GLY A 462 30.61 -4.76 -8.94
N LYS A 463 30.01 -4.63 -10.14
CA LYS A 463 28.57 -4.58 -10.38
C LYS A 463 28.10 -5.84 -11.11
N ALA A 464 26.81 -6.10 -11.02
CA ALA A 464 26.10 -7.08 -11.82
C ALA A 464 25.18 -6.36 -12.82
N LEU A 465 25.29 -6.70 -14.10
CA LEU A 465 24.54 -6.06 -15.18
C LEU A 465 23.71 -7.09 -15.93
N LEU A 466 22.56 -6.71 -16.46
CA LEU A 466 21.78 -7.56 -17.36
C LEU A 466 22.59 -7.78 -18.65
N TRP A 467 22.53 -8.99 -19.21
CA TRP A 467 23.30 -9.32 -20.41
C TRP A 467 22.72 -8.63 -21.64
N ALA A 468 23.49 -7.73 -22.27
CA ALA A 468 23.11 -7.10 -23.53
C ALA A 468 23.17 -8.09 -24.69
N GLY A 469 22.36 -7.87 -25.73
CA GLY A 469 22.53 -8.55 -27.02
C GLY A 469 21.28 -9.23 -27.57
N ASN A 470 20.16 -9.19 -26.87
CA ASN A 470 18.93 -9.90 -27.22
C ASN A 470 18.18 -9.19 -28.36
N ALA A 471 18.82 -9.08 -29.53
CA ALA A 471 18.34 -8.32 -30.66
C ALA A 471 17.05 -8.90 -31.25
N ARG A 472 16.75 -10.19 -31.02
CA ARG A 472 15.49 -10.82 -31.44
C ARG A 472 14.37 -10.79 -30.40
N PHE A 473 14.66 -10.35 -29.17
CA PHE A 473 13.76 -10.45 -28.03
C PHE A 473 13.23 -11.87 -27.81
N ASP A 474 14.15 -12.81 -27.67
CA ASP A 474 13.86 -14.18 -27.26
C ASP A 474 14.70 -14.60 -26.05
N GLU A 475 14.60 -15.83 -25.60
CA GLU A 475 15.25 -16.28 -24.36
C GLU A 475 16.72 -16.69 -24.58
N GLU A 476 17.32 -16.45 -25.77
CA GLU A 476 18.64 -16.95 -26.12
C GLU A 476 19.52 -15.95 -26.88
N LEU A 477 20.66 -15.57 -26.29
CA LEU A 477 21.71 -14.85 -27.00
C LEU A 477 22.55 -15.79 -27.84
N LYS A 478 22.58 -15.53 -29.15
CA LYS A 478 23.35 -16.29 -30.14
C LYS A 478 24.12 -15.38 -31.07
N TYR A 479 25.41 -15.60 -31.21
CA TYR A 479 26.22 -14.90 -32.23
C TYR A 479 26.33 -15.66 -33.56
N ALA A 480 26.22 -16.98 -33.52
CA ALA A 480 26.25 -17.86 -34.69
C ALA A 480 25.22 -18.99 -34.53
N GLY A 481 24.86 -19.63 -35.65
CA GLY A 481 23.82 -20.65 -35.71
C GLY A 481 22.54 -20.12 -36.39
N VAL A 482 21.51 -20.98 -36.44
CA VAL A 482 20.18 -20.59 -36.91
C VAL A 482 19.56 -19.64 -35.90
N ASP A 483 18.85 -18.62 -36.40
CA ASP A 483 18.21 -17.58 -35.59
C ASP A 483 19.21 -16.97 -34.60
N ASN A 484 20.23 -16.28 -35.12
CA ASN A 484 21.25 -15.60 -34.30
C ASN A 484 21.05 -14.07 -34.30
N ASP A 485 21.47 -13.40 -33.21
CA ASP A 485 21.16 -12.00 -32.92
C ASP A 485 22.00 -11.07 -33.81
N ARG A 486 23.20 -11.54 -34.15
CA ARG A 486 24.10 -10.86 -35.08
C ARG A 486 23.42 -10.63 -36.43
N ASP A 487 22.73 -11.63 -36.97
CA ASP A 487 22.10 -11.52 -38.28
C ASP A 487 20.87 -10.59 -38.22
N ALA A 488 20.17 -10.51 -37.09
CA ALA A 488 19.12 -9.51 -36.89
C ALA A 488 19.68 -8.07 -36.96
N ILE A 489 20.81 -7.81 -36.29
CA ILE A 489 21.53 -6.51 -36.36
C ILE A 489 21.94 -6.20 -37.81
N LEU A 490 22.46 -7.18 -38.56
CA LEU A 490 22.84 -6.99 -39.96
C LEU A 490 21.63 -6.68 -40.85
N GLN A 491 20.53 -7.39 -40.66
CA GLN A 491 19.29 -7.19 -41.41
C GLN A 491 18.70 -5.80 -41.16
N ARG A 492 18.73 -5.32 -39.91
CA ARG A 492 18.26 -3.98 -39.54
C ARG A 492 18.92 -2.87 -40.34
N ILE A 493 20.23 -2.97 -40.58
CA ILE A 493 20.98 -1.98 -41.38
C ILE A 493 20.91 -2.22 -42.91
N GLY A 494 20.03 -3.13 -43.36
CA GLY A 494 19.77 -3.42 -44.77
C GLY A 494 20.52 -4.64 -45.33
N GLY A 495 21.24 -5.40 -44.52
CA GLY A 495 21.76 -6.74 -44.87
C GLY A 495 23.00 -6.78 -45.76
N ALA A 496 23.26 -5.74 -46.57
CA ALA A 496 24.27 -5.77 -47.63
C ALA A 496 25.50 -4.89 -47.38
N VAL A 497 25.35 -3.79 -46.64
CA VAL A 497 26.42 -2.79 -46.40
C VAL A 497 26.71 -2.76 -44.90
N PRO A 498 27.73 -3.50 -44.41
CA PRO A 498 28.02 -3.62 -42.97
C PRO A 498 28.34 -2.30 -42.24
N THR A 499 28.64 -1.23 -42.98
CA THR A 499 28.92 0.11 -42.45
C THR A 499 27.71 1.04 -42.49
N ALA A 500 26.54 0.57 -42.94
CA ALA A 500 25.30 1.33 -42.83
C ALA A 500 24.91 1.48 -41.35
N VAL A 501 24.23 2.58 -41.06
CA VAL A 501 23.76 2.94 -39.71
C VAL A 501 22.29 3.29 -39.80
N VAL A 502 21.48 2.77 -38.89
CA VAL A 502 20.05 3.10 -38.79
C VAL A 502 19.79 3.74 -37.43
N SER A 503 19.16 4.91 -37.43
CA SER A 503 18.74 5.58 -36.20
C SER A 503 17.32 5.21 -35.80
N GLY A 504 17.06 5.18 -34.50
CA GLY A 504 15.74 5.02 -33.93
C GLY A 504 15.72 4.17 -32.67
N TYR A 505 14.52 3.97 -32.14
CA TYR A 505 14.27 3.09 -31.01
C TYR A 505 14.10 1.65 -31.52
N TRP A 506 15.19 0.88 -31.57
CA TRP A 506 15.23 -0.46 -32.17
C TRP A 506 15.70 -1.50 -31.18
N ASN A 507 15.19 -2.73 -31.34
CA ASN A 507 15.59 -3.83 -30.48
C ASN A 507 17.06 -4.22 -30.69
N GLU A 508 17.55 -4.03 -31.92
CA GLU A 508 18.90 -4.34 -32.34
C GLU A 508 19.94 -3.30 -31.90
N ASP A 509 19.54 -2.17 -31.31
CA ASP A 509 20.43 -1.19 -30.67
C ASP A 509 20.75 -1.65 -29.25
N VAL A 510 21.65 -2.62 -29.13
CA VAL A 510 22.01 -3.24 -27.85
C VAL A 510 22.89 -2.33 -27.00
N THR A 511 23.40 -1.23 -27.57
CA THR A 511 24.13 -0.18 -26.85
C THR A 511 23.23 0.93 -26.30
N LEU A 512 21.98 1.02 -26.77
CA LEU A 512 21.01 2.05 -26.43
C LEU A 512 21.51 3.47 -26.79
N ASP A 513 22.30 3.60 -27.86
CA ASP A 513 22.85 4.89 -28.29
C ASP A 513 21.98 5.58 -29.37
N GLY A 514 20.86 4.97 -29.74
CA GLY A 514 19.92 5.41 -30.78
C GLY A 514 20.35 5.04 -32.20
N LEU A 515 21.40 4.23 -32.37
CA LEU A 515 22.05 3.94 -33.65
C LEU A 515 22.47 2.47 -33.79
N VAL A 516 21.74 1.70 -34.60
CA VAL A 516 22.10 0.32 -34.92
C VAL A 516 23.28 0.28 -35.89
N ARG A 517 24.36 -0.40 -35.50
CA ARG A 517 25.61 -0.56 -36.25
C ARG A 517 26.10 -2.01 -36.22
N TYR A 518 26.49 -2.52 -37.40
CA TYR A 518 27.10 -3.85 -37.51
C TYR A 518 28.64 -3.84 -37.51
N ALA A 519 29.25 -2.75 -37.97
CA ALA A 519 30.70 -2.58 -38.02
C ALA A 519 31.11 -1.14 -37.66
N GLY A 520 32.39 -0.94 -37.41
CA GLY A 520 32.93 0.35 -36.93
C GLY A 520 33.10 0.36 -35.41
N VAL A 521 33.54 1.49 -34.87
CA VAL A 521 33.73 1.64 -33.41
C VAL A 521 32.37 1.67 -32.72
N GLY A 522 32.24 0.94 -31.61
CA GLY A 522 31.01 0.94 -30.80
C GLY A 522 29.82 0.23 -31.46
N ASN A 523 30.06 -0.76 -32.31
CA ASN A 523 28.98 -1.49 -32.99
C ASN A 523 28.28 -2.51 -32.06
N ASP A 524 27.00 -2.76 -32.31
CA ASP A 524 26.13 -3.66 -31.53
C ASP A 524 26.60 -5.12 -31.60
N ARG A 525 27.09 -5.53 -32.78
CA ARG A 525 27.58 -6.89 -33.01
C ARG A 525 28.71 -7.26 -32.05
N ASP A 526 29.68 -6.36 -31.84
CA ASP A 526 30.82 -6.64 -30.98
C ASP A 526 30.41 -6.69 -29.51
N ARG A 527 29.38 -5.93 -29.11
CA ARG A 527 28.78 -6.05 -27.77
C ARG A 527 28.12 -7.41 -27.57
N LEU A 528 27.31 -7.86 -28.52
CA LEU A 528 26.75 -9.21 -28.51
C LEU A 528 27.85 -10.30 -28.41
N LEU A 529 28.94 -10.17 -29.18
CA LEU A 529 30.05 -11.13 -29.13
C LEU A 529 30.68 -11.20 -27.73
N GLN A 530 30.82 -10.06 -27.05
CA GLN A 530 31.32 -10.02 -25.67
C GLN A 530 30.37 -10.74 -24.71
N SER A 531 29.05 -10.54 -24.85
CA SER A 531 28.04 -11.17 -23.99
C SER A 531 28.04 -12.70 -24.04
N ILE A 532 28.35 -13.29 -25.19
CA ILE A 532 28.47 -14.76 -25.33
C ILE A 532 29.89 -15.29 -25.07
N GLY A 533 30.79 -14.47 -24.51
CA GLY A 533 32.13 -14.90 -24.06
C GLY A 533 33.29 -14.55 -24.99
N GLY A 534 33.07 -13.77 -26.06
CA GLY A 534 34.09 -13.09 -26.85
C GLY A 534 34.92 -13.97 -27.80
N SER A 535 35.36 -15.14 -27.34
CA SER A 535 36.27 -16.03 -28.08
C SER A 535 35.62 -17.31 -28.61
N VAL A 536 34.38 -17.60 -28.21
CA VAL A 536 33.64 -18.80 -28.62
C VAL A 536 32.31 -18.37 -29.28
N PRO A 537 32.31 -18.04 -30.59
CA PRO A 537 31.13 -17.48 -31.27
C PRO A 537 29.91 -18.41 -31.33
N THR A 538 30.07 -19.67 -30.95
CA THR A 538 29.02 -20.70 -30.91
C THR A 538 28.42 -20.91 -29.53
N ALA A 539 28.91 -20.19 -28.51
CA ALA A 539 28.29 -20.21 -27.19
C ALA A 539 26.89 -19.59 -27.26
N VAL A 540 25.96 -20.19 -26.51
CA VAL A 540 24.60 -19.69 -26.33
C VAL A 540 24.46 -19.32 -24.87
N ARG A 541 23.86 -18.15 -24.61
CA ARG A 541 23.48 -17.73 -23.27
C ARG A 541 21.96 -17.69 -23.19
N VAL A 542 21.40 -18.30 -22.16
CA VAL A 542 19.95 -18.44 -21.99
C VAL A 542 19.47 -17.52 -20.86
N GLU A 543 18.33 -16.87 -21.06
CA GLU A 543 17.63 -16.12 -20.02
C GLU A 543 17.43 -16.99 -18.77
N GLN A 544 17.66 -16.42 -17.59
CA GLN A 544 17.53 -17.15 -16.32
C GLN A 544 16.23 -16.75 -15.63
N LEU A 545 15.12 -17.18 -16.23
CA LEU A 545 13.76 -17.10 -15.69
C LEU A 545 13.09 -18.50 -15.74
N PRO A 546 12.15 -18.83 -14.84
CA PRO A 546 11.50 -20.15 -14.79
C PRO A 546 10.45 -20.40 -15.88
#